data_AF-A0A9W7J2H4-F1
#
_entry.id   AF-A0A9W7J2H4-F1
#
_cell.length_a   1.000
_cell.length_b   1.000
_cell.length_c   1.000
_cell.angle_alpha   90.00
_cell.angle_beta   90.00
_cell.angle_gamma   90.00
#
_symmetry.space_group_name_H-M   'P 1'
#
loop_
_entity.id
_entity.type
_entity.pdbx_description
1 polymer ?
#
loop_
_entity_poly.entity_id
_entity_poly.type
_entity_poly.pdbx_seq_one_letter_code
_entity_poly.pdbx_strand_id
1 'polypeptide(L)'
;MMKSKRARTSVDKAVVDVWQREVGALSTRNFAHRLAASEDLVLRLEIYKKLEKHRGCVNTLSFNADGNILVSGSDDKRVILWDWETGHAKLTFRSDHVNNVFQAKFMPYSDDRTMVTCAADGQVRQAQILERGVETKLLAKHQGQAHKLALEPGSPHIFYTCGEDGLVQHIDLRTAAPTVLFTCRPIDDSGTYMPFIRLNTIAIDPRNPNLFAVAGSDEYSRLYDIRKYKWDGSTDFGQPTDYFCPPSFDQ
;
A
#
# COMPACT_ATOMS: atom_id res chain seq x y z
N MET A 1 17.95 50.78 2.85
CA MET A 1 17.93 49.48 3.56
C MET A 1 17.21 48.47 2.67
N MET A 2 17.94 47.72 1.85
CA MET A 2 17.36 46.76 0.90
C MET A 2 16.86 45.53 1.67
N LYS A 3 15.55 45.29 1.65
CA LYS A 3 14.99 44.01 2.09
C LYS A 3 15.48 42.93 1.13
N SER A 4 16.37 42.06 1.60
CA SER A 4 16.72 40.81 0.94
C SER A 4 15.44 40.01 0.70
N LYS A 5 14.92 40.02 -0.53
CA LYS A 5 13.86 39.10 -0.95
C LYS A 5 14.46 37.70 -0.90
N ARG A 6 14.03 36.89 0.07
CA ARG A 6 14.27 35.44 0.05
C ARG A 6 13.85 34.94 -1.33
N ALA A 7 14.78 34.32 -2.06
CA ALA A 7 14.48 33.72 -3.35
C ALA A 7 13.32 32.72 -3.16
N ARG A 8 12.22 32.92 -3.89
CA ARG A 8 11.13 31.93 -3.93
C ARG A 8 11.74 30.62 -4.39
N THR A 9 11.72 29.60 -3.53
CA THR A 9 11.98 28.23 -3.95
C THR A 9 10.97 27.89 -5.02
N SER A 10 11.42 27.45 -6.21
CA SER A 10 10.49 27.03 -7.26
C SER A 10 9.63 25.87 -6.78
N VAL A 11 8.37 25.86 -7.18
CA VAL A 11 7.37 24.87 -6.76
C VAL A 11 7.81 23.44 -7.11
N ASP A 12 8.43 23.27 -8.28
CA ASP A 12 9.00 21.98 -8.71
C ASP A 12 10.04 21.44 -7.74
N LYS A 13 10.83 22.35 -7.12
CA LYS A 13 11.83 21.97 -6.13
C LYS A 13 11.20 21.49 -4.83
N ALA A 14 10.06 22.04 -4.42
CA ALA A 14 9.34 21.58 -3.23
C ALA A 14 8.77 20.16 -3.40
N VAL A 15 8.19 19.87 -4.57
CA VAL A 15 7.70 18.52 -4.91
C VAL A 15 8.84 17.51 -4.97
N VAL A 16 9.96 17.88 -5.59
CA VAL A 16 11.17 17.04 -5.62
C VAL A 16 11.72 16.80 -4.21
N ASP A 17 11.77 17.82 -3.35
CA ASP A 17 12.25 17.69 -1.96
C ASP A 17 11.32 16.78 -1.12
N VAL A 18 10.00 16.77 -1.38
CA VAL A 18 9.04 15.82 -0.76
C VAL A 18 9.35 14.39 -1.19
N TRP A 19 9.54 14.14 -2.49
CA TRP A 19 9.91 12.83 -2.98
C TRP A 19 11.27 12.38 -2.42
N GLN A 20 12.27 13.27 -2.42
CA GLN A 20 13.59 13.00 -1.83
C GLN A 20 13.49 12.66 -0.33
N ARG A 21 12.54 13.25 0.39
CA ARG A 21 12.28 12.91 1.80
C ARG A 21 11.68 11.52 1.95
N GLU A 22 10.78 11.12 1.06
CA GLU A 22 10.16 9.79 1.03
C GLU A 22 11.20 8.70 0.79
N VAL A 23 12.10 8.90 -0.18
CA VAL A 23 13.21 7.97 -0.46
C VAL A 23 14.41 8.15 0.49
N GLY A 24 14.29 8.96 1.55
CA GLY A 24 15.33 9.16 2.56
C GLY A 24 16.60 9.87 2.08
N ALA A 25 16.61 10.44 0.87
CA ALA A 25 17.71 11.24 0.34
C ALA A 25 17.79 12.64 0.99
N LEU A 26 16.69 13.12 1.56
CA LEU A 26 16.64 14.38 2.31
C LEU A 26 16.39 14.11 3.81
N SER A 27 17.32 14.54 4.66
CA SER A 27 17.19 14.37 6.12
C SER A 27 15.97 15.11 6.68
N THR A 28 15.33 14.56 7.71
CA THR A 28 14.15 15.16 8.39
C THR A 28 14.35 16.61 8.82
N ARG A 29 15.52 16.93 9.40
CA ARG A 29 15.82 18.29 9.87
C ARG A 29 15.90 19.29 8.71
N ASN A 30 16.57 18.91 7.63
CA ASN A 30 16.68 19.77 6.45
C ASN A 30 15.34 19.94 5.72
N PHE A 31 14.53 18.87 5.64
CA PHE A 31 13.16 18.97 5.11
C PHE A 31 12.32 19.94 5.94
N ALA A 32 12.29 19.77 7.27
CA ALA A 32 11.56 20.66 8.16
C ALA A 32 12.02 22.12 8.04
N HIS A 33 13.32 22.40 8.02
CA HIS A 33 13.80 23.78 7.84
C HIS A 33 13.45 24.40 6.48
N ARG A 34 13.31 23.59 5.43
CA ARG A 34 13.02 24.08 4.07
C ARG A 34 11.53 24.22 3.78
N LEU A 35 10.69 23.38 4.39
CA LEU A 35 9.29 23.19 4.00
C LEU A 35 8.28 23.41 5.13
N ALA A 36 8.71 23.44 6.40
CA ALA A 36 7.82 23.82 7.49
C ALA A 36 7.40 25.28 7.29
N ALA A 37 6.09 25.49 7.13
CA ALA A 37 5.46 26.77 6.78
C ALA A 37 5.69 27.27 5.34
N SER A 38 5.87 26.37 4.36
CA SER A 38 5.73 26.76 2.95
C SER A 38 4.29 27.20 2.66
N GLU A 39 4.06 28.52 2.60
CA GLU A 39 2.76 29.13 2.27
C GLU A 39 2.22 28.60 0.93
N ASP A 40 3.09 28.44 -0.07
CA ASP A 40 2.72 27.96 -1.40
C ASP A 40 2.14 26.52 -1.37
N LEU A 41 2.70 25.64 -0.55
CA LEU A 41 2.17 24.29 -0.37
C LEU A 41 0.83 24.29 0.38
N VAL A 42 0.71 25.13 1.42
CA VAL A 42 -0.53 25.24 2.19
C VAL A 42 -1.67 25.80 1.34
N LEU A 43 -1.41 26.81 0.52
CA LEU A 43 -2.40 27.39 -0.39
C LEU A 43 -2.86 26.43 -1.49
N ARG A 44 -2.09 25.39 -1.78
CA ARG A 44 -2.49 24.30 -2.71
C ARG A 44 -3.33 23.21 -2.05
N LEU A 45 -3.44 23.18 -0.72
CA LEU A 45 -4.31 22.25 0.01
C LEU A 45 -5.76 22.76 0.00
N GLU A 46 -6.29 22.98 -1.20
CA GLU A 46 -7.71 23.23 -1.43
C GLU A 46 -8.37 22.02 -2.10
N ILE A 47 -9.70 21.95 -2.00
CA ILE A 47 -10.46 20.89 -2.67
C ILE A 47 -10.40 21.16 -4.18
N TYR A 48 -9.55 20.41 -4.88
CA TYR A 48 -9.45 20.49 -6.33
C TYR A 48 -10.74 20.01 -7.02
N LYS A 49 -11.26 18.84 -6.62
CA LYS A 49 -12.47 18.25 -7.19
C LYS A 49 -13.14 17.25 -6.25
N LYS A 50 -14.46 17.11 -6.35
CA LYS A 50 -15.27 16.09 -5.65
C LYS A 50 -15.68 14.99 -6.63
N LEU A 51 -15.34 13.74 -6.31
CA LEU A 51 -15.62 12.57 -7.16
C LEU A 51 -16.75 11.75 -6.55
N GLU A 52 -17.99 12.07 -6.89
CA GLU A 52 -19.20 11.52 -6.26
C GLU A 52 -19.81 10.42 -7.13
N LYS A 53 -19.58 9.14 -6.76
CA LYS A 53 -20.20 7.99 -7.44
C LYS A 53 -20.32 6.74 -6.57
N HIS A 54 -19.36 6.54 -5.65
CA HIS A 54 -19.44 5.44 -4.69
C HIS A 54 -20.66 5.59 -3.78
N ARG A 55 -21.25 4.45 -3.41
CA ARG A 55 -22.44 4.39 -2.54
C ARG A 55 -22.14 3.93 -1.11
N GLY A 56 -20.86 3.78 -0.77
CA GLY A 56 -20.38 3.42 0.56
C GLY A 56 -19.06 4.11 0.86
N CYS A 57 -18.43 3.79 1.99
CA CYS A 57 -17.14 4.37 2.34
C CYS A 57 -16.11 4.01 1.27
N VAL A 58 -15.23 4.96 0.94
CA VAL A 58 -14.09 4.73 0.06
C VAL A 58 -12.92 4.34 0.95
N ASN A 59 -12.42 3.12 0.81
CA ASN A 59 -11.37 2.58 1.68
C ASN A 59 -9.97 2.68 1.08
N THR A 60 -9.88 2.82 -0.25
CA THR A 60 -8.60 2.85 -0.97
C THR A 60 -8.60 3.88 -2.08
N LEU A 61 -7.44 4.50 -2.25
CA LEU A 61 -7.10 5.37 -3.36
C LEU A 61 -5.70 4.99 -3.87
N SER A 62 -5.54 4.87 -5.18
CA SER A 62 -4.23 4.60 -5.79
C SER A 62 -4.16 5.20 -7.18
N PHE A 63 -3.08 5.90 -7.50
CA PHE A 63 -2.82 6.30 -8.88
C PHE A 63 -2.26 5.13 -9.70
N ASN A 64 -2.43 5.21 -11.02
CA ASN A 64 -1.62 4.45 -11.96
C ASN A 64 -0.19 5.02 -12.05
N ALA A 65 0.68 4.36 -12.83
CA ALA A 65 2.08 4.77 -12.96
C ALA A 65 2.24 6.17 -13.57
N ASP A 66 1.39 6.53 -14.52
CA ASP A 66 1.41 7.84 -15.20
C ASP A 66 0.77 8.97 -14.37
N GLY A 67 0.08 8.64 -13.28
CA GLY A 67 -0.58 9.61 -12.40
C GLY A 67 -1.85 10.27 -12.96
N ASN A 68 -2.29 9.90 -14.17
CA ASN A 68 -3.49 10.47 -14.81
C ASN A 68 -4.78 9.69 -14.48
N ILE A 69 -4.69 8.49 -13.92
CA ILE A 69 -5.84 7.68 -13.51
C ILE A 69 -5.79 7.43 -12.00
N LEU A 70 -6.86 7.82 -11.30
CA LEU A 70 -7.07 7.48 -9.90
C LEU A 70 -7.99 6.26 -9.79
N VAL A 71 -7.63 5.28 -8.98
CA VAL A 71 -8.46 4.14 -8.62
C VAL A 71 -9.04 4.36 -7.24
N SER A 72 -10.31 4.03 -7.06
CA SER A 72 -10.96 3.93 -5.77
C SER A 72 -11.69 2.61 -5.59
N GLY A 73 -11.70 2.09 -4.36
CA GLY A 73 -12.45 0.89 -3.95
C GLY A 73 -13.27 1.17 -2.69
N SER A 74 -14.42 0.53 -2.56
CA SER A 74 -15.44 0.91 -1.59
C SER A 74 -16.21 -0.27 -0.98
N ASP A 75 -16.92 0.00 0.10
CA ASP A 75 -17.95 -0.84 0.71
C ASP A 75 -19.09 -1.20 -0.26
N ASP A 76 -19.29 -0.40 -1.31
CA ASP A 76 -20.26 -0.73 -2.37
C ASP A 76 -19.83 -1.88 -3.29
N LYS A 77 -18.65 -2.50 -2.99
CA LYS A 77 -18.05 -3.65 -3.67
C LYS A 77 -17.60 -3.35 -5.10
N ARG A 78 -17.55 -2.07 -5.47
CA ARG A 78 -17.10 -1.61 -6.77
C ARG A 78 -15.71 -1.01 -6.70
N VAL A 79 -15.07 -1.04 -7.85
CA VAL A 79 -13.85 -0.29 -8.14
C VAL A 79 -14.17 0.71 -9.24
N ILE A 80 -13.70 1.94 -9.07
CA ILE A 80 -13.89 3.02 -10.03
C ILE A 80 -12.52 3.56 -10.45
N LEU A 81 -12.32 3.67 -11.75
CA LEU A 81 -11.18 4.37 -12.34
C LEU A 81 -11.66 5.75 -12.78
N TRP A 82 -10.95 6.77 -12.34
CA TRP A 82 -11.26 8.17 -12.55
C TRP A 82 -10.21 8.81 -13.42
N ASP A 83 -10.66 9.59 -14.38
CA ASP A 83 -9.91 10.77 -14.78
C ASP A 83 -10.17 11.82 -13.70
N TRP A 84 -9.20 12.01 -12.82
CA TRP A 84 -9.35 12.89 -11.66
C TRP A 84 -9.28 14.37 -12.06
N GLU A 85 -8.65 14.69 -13.18
CA GLU A 85 -8.53 16.05 -13.71
C GLU A 85 -9.88 16.51 -14.27
N THR A 86 -10.54 15.68 -15.09
CA THR A 86 -11.89 16.02 -15.61
C THR A 86 -12.98 15.73 -14.57
N GLY A 87 -12.76 14.78 -13.67
CA GLY A 87 -13.74 14.30 -12.69
C GLY A 87 -14.64 13.19 -13.21
N HIS A 88 -14.35 12.66 -14.40
CA HIS A 88 -15.15 11.61 -15.03
C HIS A 88 -14.68 10.23 -14.60
N ALA A 89 -15.65 9.37 -14.26
CA ALA A 89 -15.39 7.96 -14.06
C ALA A 89 -15.19 7.26 -15.41
N LYS A 90 -13.93 6.96 -15.77
CA LYS A 90 -13.55 6.25 -17.00
C LYS A 90 -14.11 4.84 -17.04
N LEU A 91 -14.05 4.14 -15.90
CA LEU A 91 -14.52 2.76 -15.77
C LEU A 91 -15.10 2.54 -14.39
N THR A 92 -16.15 1.72 -14.32
CA THR A 92 -16.74 1.27 -13.06
C THR A 92 -17.12 -0.18 -13.21
N PHE A 93 -16.59 -1.05 -12.34
CA PHE A 93 -16.86 -2.47 -12.39
C PHE A 93 -17.10 -3.04 -10.99
N ARG A 94 -17.76 -4.20 -10.93
CA ARG A 94 -17.89 -4.97 -9.69
C ARG A 94 -16.62 -5.76 -9.48
N SER A 95 -16.06 -5.69 -8.27
CA SER A 95 -14.82 -6.38 -7.93
C SER A 95 -14.97 -7.90 -7.70
N ASP A 96 -16.21 -8.40 -7.77
CA ASP A 96 -16.63 -9.75 -7.35
C ASP A 96 -16.31 -10.13 -5.90
N HIS A 97 -15.84 -9.16 -5.09
CA HIS A 97 -15.81 -9.30 -3.64
C HIS A 97 -17.22 -9.25 -3.07
N VAL A 98 -17.44 -10.06 -2.03
CA VAL A 98 -18.73 -10.15 -1.34
C VAL A 98 -18.81 -9.11 -0.22
N ASN A 99 -17.67 -8.52 0.18
CA ASN A 99 -17.56 -7.54 1.26
C ASN A 99 -16.69 -6.34 0.83
N ASN A 100 -16.42 -5.42 1.76
CA ASN A 100 -15.74 -4.14 1.52
C ASN A 100 -14.40 -4.31 0.83
N VAL A 101 -14.19 -3.58 -0.28
CA VAL A 101 -12.88 -3.54 -0.94
C VAL A 101 -11.96 -2.62 -0.13
N PHE A 102 -10.95 -3.20 0.50
CA PHE A 102 -9.99 -2.46 1.34
C PHE A 102 -8.80 -1.93 0.56
N GLN A 103 -8.38 -2.62 -0.50
CA GLN A 103 -7.32 -2.13 -1.36
C GLN A 103 -7.57 -2.46 -2.82
N ALA A 104 -7.19 -1.53 -3.70
CA ALA A 104 -7.18 -1.68 -5.14
C ALA A 104 -5.97 -0.92 -5.70
N LYS A 105 -5.12 -1.58 -6.47
CA LYS A 105 -3.92 -0.99 -7.06
C LYS A 105 -3.68 -1.52 -8.47
N PHE A 106 -3.09 -0.69 -9.33
CA PHE A 106 -2.54 -1.15 -10.61
C PHE A 106 -1.25 -1.94 -10.38
N MET A 107 -1.06 -3.02 -11.11
CA MET A 107 0.25 -3.65 -11.21
C MET A 107 1.19 -2.74 -12.01
N PRO A 108 2.44 -2.54 -11.57
CA PRO A 108 3.42 -1.76 -12.32
C PRO A 108 3.67 -2.37 -13.70
N TYR A 109 4.05 -1.55 -14.70
CA TYR A 109 4.40 -2.00 -16.05
C TYR A 109 3.34 -2.89 -16.74
N SER A 110 2.07 -2.74 -16.36
CA SER A 110 0.96 -3.54 -16.90
C SER A 110 0.07 -2.79 -17.90
N ASP A 111 0.52 -1.64 -18.41
CA ASP A 111 -0.25 -0.76 -19.32
C ASP A 111 -1.64 -0.40 -18.75
N ASP A 112 -1.74 -0.28 -17.42
CA ASP A 112 -2.97 -0.10 -16.66
C ASP A 112 -4.05 -1.17 -16.91
N ARG A 113 -3.67 -2.34 -17.44
CA ARG A 113 -4.60 -3.44 -17.73
C ARG A 113 -4.75 -4.43 -16.59
N THR A 114 -3.78 -4.46 -15.66
CA THR A 114 -3.82 -5.40 -14.54
C THR A 114 -3.93 -4.66 -13.23
N MET A 115 -4.92 -5.05 -12.43
CA MET A 115 -5.12 -4.57 -11.09
C MET A 115 -5.19 -5.72 -10.10
N VAL A 116 -4.87 -5.42 -8.86
CA VAL A 116 -5.02 -6.34 -7.73
C VAL A 116 -5.87 -5.69 -6.66
N THR A 117 -6.77 -6.49 -6.06
CA THR A 117 -7.69 -6.04 -5.03
C THR A 117 -7.68 -6.99 -3.84
N CYS A 118 -7.86 -6.44 -2.64
CA CYS A 118 -8.12 -7.23 -1.43
C CYS A 118 -9.29 -6.63 -0.66
N ALA A 119 -9.98 -7.48 0.09
CA ALA A 119 -11.25 -7.13 0.71
C ALA A 119 -11.46 -7.79 2.08
N ALA A 120 -12.50 -7.32 2.76
CA ALA A 120 -12.98 -7.83 4.04
C ALA A 120 -13.54 -9.27 3.96
N ASP A 121 -13.73 -9.82 2.76
CA ASP A 121 -14.10 -11.24 2.57
C ASP A 121 -12.89 -12.18 2.60
N GLY A 122 -11.70 -11.65 2.85
CA GLY A 122 -10.44 -12.36 2.91
C GLY A 122 -9.86 -12.71 1.56
N GLN A 123 -10.53 -12.36 0.46
CA GLN A 123 -10.08 -12.70 -0.87
C GLN A 123 -9.09 -11.65 -1.39
N VAL A 124 -8.13 -12.15 -2.14
CA VAL A 124 -7.25 -11.35 -2.98
C VAL A 124 -7.55 -11.73 -4.42
N ARG A 125 -7.89 -10.74 -5.24
CA ARG A 125 -8.31 -10.94 -6.63
C ARG A 125 -7.43 -10.15 -7.59
N GLN A 126 -7.22 -10.70 -8.77
CA GLN A 126 -6.74 -9.99 -9.95
C GLN A 126 -7.96 -9.47 -10.71
N ALA A 127 -7.90 -8.24 -11.19
CA ALA A 127 -8.83 -7.71 -12.18
C ALA A 127 -8.06 -7.37 -13.45
N GLN A 128 -8.45 -7.97 -14.57
CA GLN A 128 -7.89 -7.70 -15.89
C GLN A 128 -8.87 -6.86 -16.70
N ILE A 129 -8.42 -5.68 -17.11
CA ILE A 129 -9.19 -4.73 -17.92
C ILE A 129 -9.00 -5.09 -19.39
N LEU A 130 -10.09 -5.48 -20.04
CA LEU A 130 -10.18 -5.87 -21.44
C LEU A 130 -11.04 -4.87 -22.20
N GLU A 131 -10.99 -4.89 -23.54
CA GLU A 131 -11.80 -3.99 -24.37
C GLU A 131 -13.32 -4.13 -24.13
N ARG A 132 -13.77 -5.32 -23.73
CA ARG A 132 -15.19 -5.66 -23.56
C ARG A 132 -15.64 -5.80 -22.10
N GLY A 133 -14.80 -5.43 -21.14
CA GLY A 133 -15.17 -5.52 -19.72
C GLY A 133 -13.97 -5.77 -18.82
N VAL A 134 -14.27 -6.17 -17.58
CA VAL A 134 -13.27 -6.52 -16.59
C VAL A 134 -13.51 -7.96 -16.15
N GLU A 135 -12.48 -8.79 -16.26
CA GLU A 135 -12.50 -10.15 -15.74
C GLU A 135 -11.80 -10.18 -14.39
N THR A 136 -12.42 -10.81 -13.39
CA THR A 136 -11.78 -10.99 -12.08
C THR A 136 -11.44 -12.46 -11.84
N LYS A 137 -10.27 -12.69 -11.24
CA LYS A 137 -9.76 -14.01 -10.88
C LYS A 137 -9.36 -14.02 -9.42
N LEU A 138 -9.81 -15.03 -8.67
CA LEU A 138 -9.34 -15.27 -7.31
C LEU A 138 -7.89 -15.74 -7.33
N LEU A 139 -7.02 -15.05 -6.59
CA LEU A 139 -5.59 -15.39 -6.47
C LEU A 139 -5.27 -16.06 -5.14
N ALA A 140 -5.80 -15.51 -4.04
CA ALA A 140 -5.50 -16.00 -2.71
C ALA A 140 -6.66 -15.75 -1.74
N LYS A 141 -6.60 -16.42 -0.58
CA LYS A 141 -7.59 -16.29 0.48
C LYS A 141 -6.90 -16.30 1.85
N HIS A 142 -7.28 -15.34 2.69
CA HIS A 142 -6.93 -15.26 4.10
C HIS A 142 -8.06 -15.82 4.98
N GLN A 143 -7.72 -16.29 6.18
CA GLN A 143 -8.69 -16.71 7.20
C GLN A 143 -9.15 -15.50 8.04
N GLY A 144 -10.00 -14.68 7.43
CA GLY A 144 -10.41 -13.38 7.97
C GLY A 144 -10.17 -12.29 6.93
N GLN A 145 -10.15 -11.03 7.36
CA GLN A 145 -10.03 -9.90 6.43
C GLN A 145 -8.64 -9.79 5.80
N ALA A 146 -8.57 -9.49 4.49
CA ALA A 146 -7.32 -9.17 3.81
C ALA A 146 -7.14 -7.65 3.77
N HIS A 147 -6.26 -7.11 4.61
CA HIS A 147 -6.22 -5.68 4.91
C HIS A 147 -5.41 -4.86 3.90
N LYS A 148 -4.26 -5.37 3.44
CA LYS A 148 -3.34 -4.55 2.67
C LYS A 148 -2.54 -5.33 1.62
N LEU A 149 -2.16 -4.63 0.56
CA LEU A 149 -1.34 -5.07 -0.56
C LEU A 149 -0.06 -4.23 -0.64
N ALA A 150 1.08 -4.88 -0.84
CA ALA A 150 2.35 -4.22 -1.16
C ALA A 150 2.90 -4.78 -2.48
N LEU A 151 2.98 -3.92 -3.49
CA LEU A 151 3.47 -4.27 -4.83
C LEU A 151 4.99 -4.18 -4.86
N GLU A 152 5.67 -5.15 -5.47
CA GLU A 152 7.13 -5.07 -5.64
C GLU A 152 7.48 -3.97 -6.66
N PRO A 153 8.28 -2.96 -6.27
CA PRO A 153 8.80 -1.98 -7.21
C PRO A 153 9.63 -2.67 -8.31
N GLY A 154 9.28 -2.43 -9.58
CA GLY A 154 10.02 -3.02 -10.70
C GLY A 154 9.41 -4.31 -11.28
N SER A 155 8.42 -4.92 -10.62
CA SER A 155 7.82 -6.18 -11.06
C SER A 155 6.37 -6.02 -11.51
N PRO A 156 5.99 -6.48 -12.72
CA PRO A 156 4.60 -6.52 -13.16
C PRO A 156 3.81 -7.71 -12.59
N HIS A 157 4.44 -8.56 -11.78
CA HIS A 157 3.86 -9.85 -11.40
C HIS A 157 3.84 -10.12 -9.90
N ILE A 158 4.69 -9.45 -9.12
CA ILE A 158 4.93 -9.82 -7.73
C ILE A 158 4.34 -8.79 -6.79
N PHE A 159 3.63 -9.28 -5.79
CA PHE A 159 3.13 -8.48 -4.68
C PHE A 159 2.87 -9.35 -3.46
N TYR A 160 2.69 -8.68 -2.33
CA TYR A 160 2.53 -9.29 -1.03
C TYR A 160 1.22 -8.85 -0.40
N THR A 161 0.63 -9.72 0.41
CA THR A 161 -0.63 -9.48 1.09
C THR A 161 -0.52 -9.82 2.56
N CYS A 162 -1.28 -9.11 3.39
CA CYS A 162 -1.40 -9.42 4.81
C CYS A 162 -2.87 -9.37 5.25
N GLY A 163 -3.20 -10.17 6.26
CA GLY A 163 -4.57 -10.28 6.74
C GLY A 163 -4.69 -10.51 8.25
N GLU A 164 -5.95 -10.59 8.67
CA GLU A 164 -6.36 -10.80 10.06
C GLU A 164 -5.88 -12.15 10.62
N ASP A 165 -5.59 -13.13 9.74
CA ASP A 165 -5.00 -14.42 10.08
C ASP A 165 -3.51 -14.36 10.43
N GLY A 166 -2.90 -13.18 10.37
CA GLY A 166 -1.48 -12.98 10.62
C GLY A 166 -0.57 -13.53 9.52
N LEU A 167 -1.13 -13.99 8.40
CA LEU A 167 -0.34 -14.50 7.29
C LEU A 167 0.21 -13.35 6.46
N VAL A 168 1.47 -13.49 6.06
CA VAL A 168 2.04 -12.75 4.93
C VAL A 168 2.14 -13.71 3.76
N GLN A 169 1.46 -13.38 2.67
CA GLN A 169 1.49 -14.18 1.44
C GLN A 169 2.27 -13.43 0.37
N HIS A 170 3.09 -14.17 -0.38
CA HIS A 170 3.76 -13.74 -1.60
C HIS A 170 2.98 -14.28 -2.79
N ILE A 171 2.61 -13.40 -3.71
CA ILE A 171 1.84 -13.74 -4.90
C ILE A 171 2.65 -13.35 -6.12
N ASP A 172 2.95 -14.35 -6.95
CA ASP A 172 3.48 -14.17 -8.30
C ASP A 172 2.38 -14.53 -9.29
N LEU A 173 1.92 -13.55 -10.07
CA LEU A 173 0.84 -13.70 -11.06
C LEU A 173 1.14 -14.74 -12.14
N ARG A 174 2.41 -15.15 -12.32
CA ARG A 174 2.81 -16.21 -13.26
C ARG A 174 2.63 -17.61 -12.66
N THR A 175 2.53 -17.71 -11.34
CA THR A 175 2.35 -18.97 -10.63
C THR A 175 0.86 -19.24 -10.39
N ALA A 176 0.49 -20.51 -10.27
CA ALA A 176 -0.91 -20.91 -10.11
C ALA A 176 -1.44 -20.72 -8.68
N ALA A 177 -0.57 -20.64 -7.68
CA ALA A 177 -0.94 -20.62 -6.27
C ALA A 177 -0.11 -19.59 -5.48
N PRO A 178 -0.72 -18.94 -4.46
CA PRO A 178 0.00 -18.04 -3.57
C PRO A 178 0.98 -18.82 -2.68
N THR A 179 2.11 -18.21 -2.35
CA THR A 179 3.09 -18.76 -1.41
C THR A 179 2.88 -18.11 -0.05
N VAL A 180 2.56 -18.90 0.98
CA VAL A 180 2.54 -18.39 2.35
C VAL A 180 3.99 -18.27 2.82
N LEU A 181 4.44 -17.05 3.13
CA LEU A 181 5.82 -16.83 3.59
C LEU A 181 5.97 -17.22 5.05
N PHE A 182 5.10 -16.69 5.92
CA PHE A 182 5.09 -16.96 7.35
C PHE A 182 3.79 -16.48 8.00
N THR A 183 3.58 -16.93 9.24
CA THR A 183 2.58 -16.38 10.17
C THR A 183 3.30 -15.49 11.17
N CYS A 184 2.90 -14.22 11.26
CA CYS A 184 3.50 -13.26 12.17
C CYS A 184 3.15 -13.60 13.63
N ARG A 185 4.18 -13.79 14.46
CA ARG A 185 4.03 -14.14 15.87
C ARG A 185 4.34 -12.94 16.79
N PRO A 186 3.76 -12.91 18.01
CA PRO A 186 4.17 -12.00 19.06
C PRO A 186 5.68 -12.06 19.31
N ILE A 187 6.28 -10.90 19.58
CA ILE A 187 7.70 -10.80 19.95
C ILE A 187 7.86 -11.17 21.43
N ASP A 188 6.98 -10.61 22.28
CA ASP A 188 6.95 -10.93 23.70
C ASP A 188 5.94 -12.05 23.97
N ASP A 189 6.35 -13.01 24.78
CA ASP A 189 5.51 -14.11 25.27
C ASP A 189 4.66 -13.64 26.48
N SER A 190 4.03 -12.47 26.36
CA SER A 190 3.36 -11.75 27.47
C SER A 190 2.04 -12.39 27.93
N GLY A 191 1.89 -13.71 27.77
CA GLY A 191 0.68 -14.44 28.16
C GLY A 191 -0.52 -14.18 27.25
N THR A 192 -0.29 -13.60 26.06
CA THR A 192 -1.37 -13.45 25.07
C THR A 192 -1.75 -14.82 24.52
N TYR A 193 -3.01 -15.24 24.71
CA TYR A 193 -3.53 -16.55 24.32
C TYR A 193 -3.50 -16.85 22.81
N MET A 194 -3.14 -15.87 21.97
CA MET A 194 -3.23 -15.97 20.51
C MET A 194 -1.86 -16.28 19.89
N PRO A 195 -1.74 -17.36 19.10
CA PRO A 195 -0.44 -17.81 18.56
C PRO A 195 0.06 -16.96 17.37
N PHE A 196 -0.70 -15.94 16.95
CA PHE A 196 -0.36 -15.04 15.86
C PHE A 196 -0.93 -13.64 16.10
N ILE A 197 -0.36 -12.66 15.41
CA ILE A 197 -0.81 -11.28 15.42
C ILE A 197 -1.64 -11.00 14.17
N ARG A 198 -2.78 -10.32 14.33
CA ARG A 198 -3.59 -9.85 13.21
C ARG A 198 -2.86 -8.74 12.48
N LEU A 199 -2.59 -8.89 11.19
CA LEU A 199 -1.83 -7.91 10.43
C LEU A 199 -2.76 -6.90 9.75
N ASN A 200 -2.49 -5.62 9.96
CA ASN A 200 -3.28 -4.53 9.39
C ASN A 200 -2.59 -3.90 8.17
N THR A 201 -1.26 -3.99 8.09
CA THR A 201 -0.50 -3.31 7.05
C THR A 201 0.79 -4.05 6.68
N ILE A 202 1.12 -3.98 5.39
CA ILE A 202 2.40 -4.32 4.81
C ILE A 202 2.89 -3.18 3.90
N ALA A 203 4.19 -2.96 3.85
CA ALA A 203 4.85 -1.98 2.97
C ALA A 203 6.22 -2.49 2.53
N ILE A 204 6.60 -2.25 1.28
CA ILE A 204 7.92 -2.61 0.74
C ILE A 204 8.77 -1.35 0.66
N ASP A 205 10.08 -1.44 0.93
CA ASP A 205 10.98 -0.31 0.69
C ASP A 205 11.08 -0.06 -0.82
N PRO A 206 10.66 1.13 -1.31
CA PRO A 206 10.68 1.44 -2.74
C PRO A 206 12.08 1.43 -3.36
N ARG A 207 13.14 1.52 -2.54
CA ARG A 207 14.55 1.53 -2.99
C ARG A 207 15.19 0.15 -2.93
N ASN A 208 14.63 -0.75 -2.12
CA ASN A 208 15.15 -2.09 -1.94
C ASN A 208 13.98 -3.07 -1.79
N PRO A 209 13.51 -3.68 -2.90
CA PRO A 209 12.36 -4.59 -2.88
C PRO A 209 12.57 -5.84 -2.01
N ASN A 210 13.81 -6.12 -1.59
CA ASN A 210 14.09 -7.22 -0.68
C ASN A 210 13.59 -6.98 0.74
N LEU A 211 13.35 -5.73 1.12
CA LEU A 211 12.92 -5.35 2.46
C LEU A 211 11.46 -4.95 2.47
N PHE A 212 10.71 -5.53 3.40
CA PHE A 212 9.33 -5.15 3.66
C PHE A 212 9.04 -5.11 5.16
N ALA A 213 8.16 -4.19 5.55
CA ALA A 213 7.69 -4.03 6.90
C ALA A 213 6.24 -4.47 7.03
N VAL A 214 5.90 -5.08 8.17
CA VAL A 214 4.53 -5.44 8.55
C VAL A 214 4.22 -4.93 9.95
N ALA A 215 2.97 -4.54 10.16
CA ALA A 215 2.46 -4.11 11.45
C ALA A 215 1.00 -4.55 11.61
N GLY A 216 0.59 -4.75 12.87
CA GLY A 216 -0.63 -5.45 13.21
C GLY A 216 -1.39 -4.82 14.38
N SER A 217 -2.00 -5.69 15.17
CA SER A 217 -2.75 -5.35 16.37
C SER A 217 -1.89 -5.03 17.59
N ASP A 218 -0.57 -5.11 17.46
CA ASP A 218 0.41 -4.86 18.52
C ASP A 218 1.23 -3.59 18.25
N GLU A 219 2.06 -3.21 19.22
CA GLU A 219 2.87 -1.99 19.22
C GLU A 219 4.10 -2.03 18.30
N TYR A 220 4.38 -3.20 17.73
CA TYR A 220 5.60 -3.45 16.97
C TYR A 220 5.42 -3.28 15.45
N SER A 221 6.33 -2.50 14.84
CA SER A 221 6.59 -2.52 13.41
C SER A 221 7.77 -3.45 13.12
N ARG A 222 7.59 -4.43 12.23
CA ARG A 222 8.59 -5.48 12.00
C ARG A 222 9.14 -5.40 10.59
N LEU A 223 10.46 -5.47 10.44
CA LEU A 223 11.17 -5.49 9.17
C LEU A 223 11.61 -6.90 8.81
N TYR A 224 11.34 -7.32 7.58
CA TYR A 224 11.71 -8.62 7.03
C TYR A 224 12.57 -8.44 5.78
N ASP A 225 13.49 -9.39 5.54
CA ASP A 225 14.32 -9.45 4.35
C ASP A 225 14.00 -10.74 3.59
N ILE A 226 13.33 -10.61 2.44
CA ILE A 226 12.88 -11.76 1.64
C ILE A 226 14.01 -12.71 1.23
N ARG A 227 15.26 -12.23 1.16
CA ARG A 227 16.43 -13.06 0.79
C ARG A 227 16.76 -14.09 1.86
N LYS A 228 16.27 -13.90 3.09
CA LYS A 228 16.39 -14.90 4.16
C LYS A 228 15.37 -16.03 4.03
N TYR A 229 14.33 -15.86 3.20
CA TYR A 229 13.37 -16.91 2.92
C TYR A 229 14.01 -17.97 2.03
N LYS A 230 14.17 -19.18 2.56
CA LYS A 230 14.60 -20.31 1.74
C LYS A 230 13.37 -21.01 1.17
N TRP A 231 13.30 -21.02 -0.16
CA TRP A 231 12.22 -21.65 -0.93
C TRP A 231 12.20 -23.18 -0.84
N ASP A 232 13.20 -23.77 -0.17
CA ASP A 232 13.27 -25.20 0.16
C ASP A 232 12.46 -25.57 1.42
N GLY A 233 11.87 -24.59 2.11
CA GLY A 233 11.06 -24.79 3.32
C GLY A 233 11.87 -25.02 4.60
N SER A 234 13.20 -24.85 4.56
CA SER A 234 14.08 -25.18 5.68
C SER A 234 14.25 -24.09 6.76
N THR A 235 13.60 -22.94 6.64
CA THR A 235 13.84 -21.76 7.51
C THR A 235 12.69 -21.38 8.44
N ASP A 236 13.09 -20.87 9.59
CA ASP A 236 12.29 -20.08 10.54
C ASP A 236 12.10 -18.62 10.06
N PHE A 237 11.66 -18.44 8.80
CA PHE A 237 11.47 -17.10 8.19
C PHE A 237 10.45 -16.22 8.93
N GLY A 238 9.72 -16.79 9.90
CA GLY A 238 8.80 -16.07 10.77
C GLY A 238 9.45 -15.11 11.77
N GLN A 239 10.79 -15.07 11.89
CA GLN A 239 11.47 -14.09 12.73
C GLN A 239 11.79 -12.80 11.97
N PRO A 240 11.43 -11.61 12.51
CA PRO A 240 11.79 -10.35 11.88
C PRO A 240 13.31 -10.13 11.92
N THR A 241 13.83 -9.45 10.88
CA THR A 241 15.24 -9.02 10.84
C THR A 241 15.52 -7.88 11.80
N ASP A 242 14.53 -7.00 11.97
CA ASP A 242 14.56 -5.91 12.93
C ASP A 242 13.12 -5.56 13.31
N TYR A 243 12.93 -4.88 14.44
CA TYR A 243 11.62 -4.39 14.84
C TYR A 243 11.74 -3.08 15.60
N PHE A 244 10.70 -2.26 15.50
CA PHE A 244 10.60 -0.97 16.14
C PHE A 244 9.35 -0.92 16.99
N CYS A 245 9.53 -0.56 18.26
CA CYS A 245 8.46 -0.16 19.17
C CYS A 245 8.75 1.27 19.62
N PRO A 246 7.78 2.21 19.53
CA PRO A 246 7.90 3.50 20.18
C PRO A 246 8.15 3.31 21.69
N PRO A 247 9.01 4.11 22.33
CA PRO A 247 9.11 4.09 23.79
C PRO A 247 7.74 4.42 24.40
N SER A 248 7.32 3.67 25.41
CA SER A 248 6.10 3.99 26.16
C SER A 248 6.22 5.39 26.77
N PHE A 249 5.12 6.15 26.76
CA PHE A 249 5.06 7.53 27.29
C PHE A 249 5.17 7.61 28.84
N ASP A 250 5.56 6.54 29.50
CA ASP A 250 5.79 6.50 30.94
C ASP A 250 7.28 6.74 31.25
N GLN A 251 7.72 8.00 31.10
CA GLN A 251 8.91 8.56 31.76
C GLN A 251 8.58 9.93 32.35
#